data_AF-A0A1Y5PFS9-F1
#
_entry.id   AF-A0A1Y5PFS9-F1
#
_cell.length_a   1.000
_cell.length_b   1.000
_cell.length_c   1.000
_cell.angle_alpha   90.00
_cell.angle_beta   90.00
_cell.angle_gamma   90.00
#
_symmetry.space_group_name_H-M   'P 1'
#
loop_
_entity.id
_entity.type
_entity.pdbx_description
1 polymer ?
#
loop_
_entity_poly.entity_id
_entity_poly.type
_entity_poly.pdbx_seq_one_letter_code
_entity_poly.pdbx_strand_id
1 'polypeptide(L)'
;MGLFKKLSDPALLGGPSNRDVAADDPIWVPINGISLEDYAQLALAAQARGVTDEAGMIALGQERGWDAADTKAALDGWVQRMGQSMAVGQRFRKLLGY
;
A
#
# COMPACT_ATOMS: atom_id res chain seq x y z
N MET A 1 0.71 2.65 -21.23
CA MET A 1 2.10 2.78 -20.74
C MET A 1 2.14 3.91 -19.73
N GLY A 2 2.25 3.77 -18.41
CA GLY A 2 2.67 2.68 -17.53
C GLY A 2 3.51 3.25 -16.39
N LEU A 3 3.08 4.37 -15.78
CA LEU A 3 3.83 5.08 -14.73
C LEU A 3 4.04 4.23 -13.46
N PHE A 4 3.18 3.24 -13.24
CA PHE A 4 3.30 2.24 -12.17
C PHE A 4 4.43 1.22 -12.38
N LYS A 5 5.08 1.18 -13.55
CA LYS A 5 6.13 0.19 -13.85
C LYS A 5 7.55 0.63 -13.47
N LYS A 6 7.77 1.89 -13.08
CA LYS A 6 9.13 2.41 -12.81
C LYS A 6 9.47 2.66 -11.33
N LEU A 7 8.49 2.61 -10.43
CA LEU A 7 8.73 2.72 -8.97
C LEU A 7 8.81 1.35 -8.27
N SER A 8 8.72 0.25 -9.03
CA SER A 8 8.65 -1.11 -8.48
C SER A 8 9.58 -2.06 -9.21
N ASP A 9 10.87 -1.73 -9.25
CA ASP A 9 11.90 -2.75 -9.50
C ASP A 9 12.61 -3.10 -8.18
N PRO A 10 12.03 -3.98 -7.35
CA PRO A 10 12.77 -4.67 -6.30
C PRO A 10 13.67 -5.79 -6.86
N ALA A 11 13.81 -5.91 -8.20
CA ALA A 11 14.52 -7.03 -8.80
C ALA A 11 16.05 -6.88 -8.78
N LEU A 12 16.59 -5.76 -8.28
CA LEU A 12 18.04 -5.59 -8.06
C LEU A 12 18.57 -6.27 -6.78
N LEU A 13 17.70 -6.68 -5.85
CA LEU A 13 18.07 -7.36 -4.62
C LEU A 13 16.96 -8.36 -4.29
N GLY A 14 17.11 -9.63 -4.70
CA GLY A 14 16.31 -10.80 -4.30
C GLY A 14 14.90 -10.54 -3.77
N GLY A 15 13.88 -10.98 -4.51
CA GLY A 15 12.45 -10.75 -4.22
C GLY A 15 12.01 -10.86 -2.76
N PRO A 16 10.81 -10.36 -2.44
CA PRO A 16 10.37 -10.06 -1.07
C PRO A 16 10.71 -11.16 -0.07
N SER A 17 11.25 -10.76 1.07
CA SER A 17 11.69 -11.69 2.12
C SER A 17 10.52 -12.55 2.58
N ASN A 18 10.75 -13.88 2.66
CA ASN A 18 9.83 -14.87 3.23
C ASN A 18 10.01 -15.03 4.75
N ARG A 19 10.77 -14.13 5.39
CA ARG A 19 10.97 -14.17 6.84
C ARG A 19 9.67 -13.82 7.54
N ASP A 20 9.39 -14.53 8.62
CA ASP A 20 8.33 -14.15 9.53
C ASP A 20 8.60 -12.75 10.08
N VAL A 21 7.54 -11.96 10.17
CA VAL A 21 7.57 -10.58 10.68
C VAL A 21 6.80 -10.57 11.99
N ALA A 22 7.44 -10.10 13.06
CA ALA A 22 6.82 -9.97 14.38
C ALA A 22 5.63 -9.00 14.34
N ALA A 23 4.66 -9.16 15.24
CA ALA A 23 3.45 -8.32 15.25
C ALA A 23 3.74 -6.85 15.61
N ASP A 24 4.79 -6.61 16.39
CA ASP A 24 5.31 -5.31 16.83
C ASP A 24 6.38 -4.72 15.90
N ASP A 25 6.66 -5.39 14.78
CA ASP A 25 7.67 -4.92 13.82
C ASP A 25 7.31 -3.55 13.23
N PRO A 26 8.28 -2.60 13.13
CA PRO A 26 8.08 -1.28 12.53
C PRO A 26 7.49 -1.30 11.12
N ILE A 27 7.61 -2.41 10.37
CA ILE A 27 6.98 -2.57 9.06
C ILE A 27 5.44 -2.49 9.11
N TRP A 28 4.83 -2.64 10.29
CA TRP A 28 3.39 -2.48 10.50
C TRP A 28 2.99 -1.07 10.93
N VAL A 29 3.93 -0.20 11.28
CA VAL A 29 3.64 1.16 11.75
C VAL A 29 2.91 1.96 10.66
N PRO A 30 1.79 2.64 10.98
CA PRO A 30 1.08 3.49 10.02
C PRO A 30 2.00 4.52 9.35
N ILE A 31 1.77 4.77 8.07
CA ILE A 31 2.51 5.79 7.32
C ILE A 31 1.67 7.06 7.38
N ASN A 32 2.17 8.09 8.06
CA ASN A 32 1.46 9.36 8.29
C ASN A 32 0.03 9.15 8.82
N GLY A 33 -0.13 8.20 9.75
CA GLY A 33 -1.43 7.86 10.34
C GLY A 33 -2.31 6.91 9.51
N ILE A 34 -1.91 6.55 8.29
CA ILE A 34 -2.64 5.62 7.42
C ILE A 34 -2.12 4.20 7.64
N SER A 35 -2.93 3.38 8.31
CA SER A 35 -2.62 1.98 8.59
C SER A 35 -2.72 1.10 7.33
N LEU A 36 -2.24 -0.15 7.42
CA LEU A 36 -2.40 -1.12 6.33
C LEU A 36 -3.89 -1.43 6.07
N GLU A 37 -4.71 -1.38 7.12
CA GLU A 37 -6.15 -1.60 7.07
C GLU A 37 -6.86 -0.46 6.36
N ASP A 38 -6.50 0.78 6.68
CA ASP A 38 -6.99 1.98 6.00
C ASP A 38 -6.61 1.98 4.52
N TYR A 39 -5.36 1.61 4.21
CA TYR A 39 -4.89 1.46 2.84
C TYR A 39 -5.65 0.37 2.07
N ALA A 40 -5.96 -0.77 2.70
CA ALA A 40 -6.78 -1.82 2.10
C ALA A 40 -8.22 -1.35 1.83
N GLN A 41 -8.83 -0.62 2.77
CA GLN A 41 -10.14 -0.03 2.55
C GLN A 41 -10.15 1.02 1.43
N LEU A 42 -9.08 1.80 1.29
CA LEU A 42 -8.91 2.74 0.19
C LEU A 42 -8.85 1.99 -1.16
N ALA A 43 -8.06 0.92 -1.23
CA ALA A 43 -7.95 0.08 -2.42
C ALA A 43 -9.29 -0.58 -2.81
N LEU A 44 -10.07 -1.07 -1.84
CA LEU A 44 -11.42 -1.59 -2.08
C LEU A 44 -12.37 -0.52 -2.59
N ALA A 45 -12.34 0.68 -2.01
CA ALA A 45 -13.16 1.80 -2.47
C ALA A 45 -12.79 2.23 -3.91
N ALA A 46 -11.50 2.22 -4.23
CA ALA A 46 -11.02 2.51 -5.57
C ALA A 46 -11.47 1.45 -6.58
N GLN A 47 -11.34 0.16 -6.24
CA GLN A 47 -11.83 -0.94 -7.06
C GLN A 47 -13.34 -0.82 -7.32
N ALA A 48 -14.14 -0.55 -6.29
CA ALA A 48 -15.59 -0.39 -6.42
C ALA A 48 -15.98 0.79 -7.31
N ARG A 49 -15.13 1.81 -7.42
CA ARG A 49 -15.35 3.02 -8.23
C ARG A 49 -14.61 3.02 -9.56
N GLY A 50 -13.88 1.94 -9.89
CA GLY A 50 -13.08 1.84 -11.12
C GLY A 50 -11.87 2.79 -11.15
N VAL A 51 -11.42 3.28 -10.00
CA VAL A 51 -10.24 4.15 -9.88
C VAL A 51 -8.98 3.27 -9.90
N THR A 52 -8.07 3.58 -10.82
CA THR A 52 -6.84 2.80 -11.03
C THR A 52 -5.56 3.64 -11.08
N ASP A 53 -5.68 4.95 -10.93
CA ASP A 53 -4.58 5.90 -10.99
C ASP A 53 -4.32 6.57 -9.63
N GLU A 54 -3.12 7.11 -9.46
CA GLU A 54 -2.67 7.72 -8.21
C GLU A 54 -3.52 8.93 -7.83
N ALA A 55 -3.88 9.78 -8.81
CA ALA A 55 -4.65 10.99 -8.54
C ALA A 55 -6.05 10.64 -8.01
N GLY A 56 -6.70 9.64 -8.60
CA GLY A 56 -7.97 9.13 -8.10
C GLY A 56 -7.85 8.49 -6.71
N MET A 57 -6.77 7.74 -6.43
CA MET A 57 -6.53 7.19 -5.09
C MET A 57 -6.35 8.30 -4.04
N ILE A 58 -5.63 9.37 -4.38
CA ILE A 58 -5.45 10.54 -3.53
C ILE A 58 -6.79 11.25 -3.29
N ALA A 59 -7.59 11.45 -4.34
CA ALA A 59 -8.92 12.04 -4.20
C ALA A 59 -9.81 11.24 -3.23
N LEU A 60 -9.77 9.90 -3.31
CA LEU A 60 -10.48 9.03 -2.37
C LEU A 60 -9.96 9.12 -0.93
N GLY A 61 -8.65 9.36 -0.74
CA GLY A 61 -8.07 9.64 0.57
C GLY A 61 -8.55 10.98 1.13
N GLN A 62 -8.62 12.01 0.28
CA GLN A 62 -9.13 13.33 0.67
C GLN A 62 -10.62 13.30 1.04
N GLU A 63 -11.44 12.47 0.38
CA GLU A 63 -12.83 12.23 0.80
C GLU A 63 -12.94 11.69 2.24
N ARG A 64 -11.90 11.01 2.73
CA ARG A 64 -11.80 10.49 4.11
C ARG A 64 -11.20 11.51 5.09
N GLY A 65 -10.85 12.70 4.61
CA GLY A 65 -10.21 13.75 5.40
C GLY A 65 -8.69 13.61 5.53
N TRP A 66 -8.04 12.75 4.74
CA TRP A 66 -6.59 12.63 4.73
C TRP A 66 -5.95 13.72 3.87
N ASP A 67 -4.74 14.13 4.26
CA ASP A 67 -3.94 15.02 3.43
C ASP A 67 -3.48 14.32 2.14
N ALA A 68 -3.34 15.08 1.06
CA ALA A 68 -2.95 14.53 -0.23
C ALA A 68 -1.51 13.99 -0.24
N ALA A 69 -0.58 14.70 0.41
CA ALA A 69 0.81 14.28 0.52
C ALA A 69 0.94 13.07 1.44
N ASP A 70 0.18 13.02 2.53
CA ASP A 70 0.13 11.86 3.42
C ASP A 70 -0.45 10.63 2.73
N THR A 71 -1.53 10.81 1.97
CA THR A 71 -2.12 9.73 1.17
C THR A 71 -1.08 9.21 0.17
N LYS A 72 -0.42 10.10 -0.58
CA LYS A 72 0.65 9.70 -1.50
C LYS A 72 1.77 8.93 -0.79
N ALA A 73 2.25 9.43 0.35
CA ALA A 73 3.29 8.76 1.12
C ALA A 73 2.88 7.36 1.56
N ALA A 74 1.61 7.17 1.93
CA ALA A 74 1.06 5.86 2.28
C ALA A 74 0.94 4.93 1.06
N LEU A 75 0.49 5.43 -0.10
CA LEU A 75 0.46 4.65 -1.35
C LEU A 75 1.85 4.12 -1.70
N ASP A 76 2.85 5.01 -1.71
CA ASP A 76 4.23 4.67 -2.06
C ASP A 76 4.85 3.72 -1.01
N GLY A 77 4.70 4.04 0.28
CA GLY A 77 5.34 3.28 1.35
C GLY A 77 4.75 1.89 1.54
N TRP A 78 3.43 1.69 1.42
CA TRP A 78 2.84 0.36 1.51
C TRP A 78 3.22 -0.51 0.30
N VAL A 79 3.28 0.04 -0.91
CA VAL A 79 3.79 -0.66 -2.09
C VAL A 79 5.24 -1.10 -1.91
N GLN A 80 6.10 -0.21 -1.38
CA GLN A 80 7.49 -0.56 -1.09
C GLN A 80 7.61 -1.67 -0.05
N ARG A 81 6.86 -1.60 1.06
CA ARG A 81 6.86 -2.64 2.10
C ARG A 81 6.38 -4.00 1.58
N MET A 82 5.36 -4.02 0.71
CA MET A 82 4.91 -5.25 0.04
C MET A 82 5.98 -5.81 -0.92
N GLY A 83 6.77 -4.95 -1.56
CA GLY A 83 7.90 -5.36 -2.39
C GLY A 83 9.07 -5.93 -1.58
N GLN A 84 9.21 -5.57 -0.31
CA GLN A 84 10.27 -6.02 0.59
C GLN A 84 9.90 -7.24 1.44
N SER A 85 8.61 -7.41 1.75
CA SER A 85 8.12 -8.45 2.66
C SER A 85 6.86 -9.14 2.15
N MET A 86 6.95 -10.46 2.00
CA MET A 86 5.79 -11.28 1.64
C MET A 86 4.72 -11.28 2.74
N ALA A 87 5.11 -11.09 4.01
CA ALA A 87 4.15 -11.03 5.11
C ALA A 87 3.20 -9.83 4.98
N VAL A 88 3.72 -8.67 4.58
CA VAL A 88 2.91 -7.46 4.35
C VAL A 88 1.93 -7.70 3.20
N GLY A 89 2.43 -8.24 2.08
CA GLY A 89 1.59 -8.56 0.92
C GLY A 89 0.53 -9.63 1.21
N GLN A 90 0.80 -10.59 2.10
CA GLN A 90 -0.18 -11.57 2.54
C GLN A 90 -1.25 -10.95 3.46
N ARG A 91 -0.85 -10.12 4.42
CA ARG A 91 -1.79 -9.43 5.31
C ARG A 91 -2.70 -8.49 4.52
N PHE A 92 -2.15 -7.76 3.55
CA PHE A 92 -2.92 -6.92 2.64
C PHE A 92 -3.97 -7.73 1.87
N ARG A 93 -3.59 -8.86 1.26
CA ARG A 93 -4.53 -9.74 0.53
C ARG A 93 -5.67 -10.25 1.41
N LYS A 94 -5.38 -10.65 2.65
CA LYS A 94 -6.41 -11.06 3.62
C LYS A 94 -7.40 -9.92 3.90
N LEU A 95 -6.91 -8.68 4.01
CA LEU A 95 -7.77 -7.51 4.21
C LEU A 95 -8.67 -7.19 3.00
N LEU A 96 -8.25 -7.59 1.80
CA LEU A 96 -9.07 -7.51 0.59
C LEU A 96 -10.08 -8.68 0.45
N GLY A 97 -10.00 -9.70 1.32
CA GLY A 97 -10.88 -10.86 1.29
C GLY A 97 -10.41 -12.03 0.40
N TYR A 98 -9.12 -12.11 0.08
CA TYR A 98 -8.50 -13.25 -0.61
C TYR A 98 -7.99 -14.33 0.36
#